data_AF-A0A7V9JTJ5-F1
#
_entry.id   AF-A0A7V9JTJ5-F1
#
_cell.length_a   1.000
_cell.length_b   1.000
_cell.length_c   1.000
_cell.angle_alpha   90.00
_cell.angle_beta   90.00
_cell.angle_gamma   90.00
#
_symmetry.space_group_name_H-M   'P 1'
#
loop_
_entity.id
_entity.type
_entity.pdbx_description
1 polymer ?
#
loop_
_entity_poly.entity_id
_entity_poly.type
_entity_poly.pdbx_seq_one_letter_code
_entity_poly.pdbx_strand_id
1 'polypeptide(L)'
;HNGTTFKEVNTIETTFGSWIHYVGTYDGSVMRLYRNGDLISANPVGALSVPAAAVPLYIGQGFQGDLDELRIYDRALDAIQIKALFLKDPYSAGG
;
A
#
# COMPACT_ATOMS: atom_id res chain seq x y z
N HIS A 1 -1.00 -21.71 19.01
CA HIS A 1 -1.95 -21.08 18.06
C HIS A 1 -1.12 -20.08 17.26
N ASN A 2 -0.47 -20.52 16.17
CA ASN A 2 0.53 -19.72 15.43
C ASN A 2 0.07 -19.56 13.98
N GLY A 3 -0.72 -18.53 13.70
CA GLY A 3 -1.18 -18.19 12.36
C GLY A 3 -0.64 -16.82 11.95
N THR A 4 0.56 -16.77 11.40
CA THR A 4 1.13 -15.56 10.78
C THR A 4 1.16 -15.78 9.27
N THR A 5 0.02 -15.61 8.62
CA THR A 5 -0.08 -15.67 7.16
C THR A 5 0.11 -14.28 6.59
N PHE A 6 1.34 -13.92 6.24
CA PHE A 6 1.57 -12.83 5.29
C PHE A 6 1.42 -13.39 3.87
N LYS A 7 0.67 -12.70 3.02
CA LYS A 7 0.54 -13.06 1.60
C LYS A 7 1.38 -12.09 0.78
N GLU A 8 2.48 -12.61 0.25
CA GLU A 8 3.35 -11.88 -0.67
C GLU A 8 2.69 -11.82 -2.05
N VAL A 9 2.53 -10.62 -2.60
CA VAL A 9 2.11 -10.43 -3.99
C VAL A 9 3.39 -10.43 -4.84
N ASN A 10 3.65 -11.54 -5.55
CA ASN A 10 4.84 -11.69 -6.38
C ASN A 10 4.56 -11.12 -7.79
N THR A 11 4.74 -9.80 -7.97
CA THR A 11 4.63 -9.17 -9.29
C THR A 11 5.95 -9.29 -10.05
N ILE A 12 5.93 -10.14 -11.08
CA ILE A 12 7.00 -10.33 -12.06
C ILE A 12 7.33 -8.97 -12.72
N GLU A 13 8.61 -8.60 -12.73
CA GLU A 13 9.20 -7.40 -13.34
C GLU A 13 8.71 -6.04 -12.78
N THR A 14 9.23 -5.66 -11.61
CA THR A 14 9.52 -4.24 -11.40
C THR A 14 10.87 -3.98 -12.05
N THR A 15 10.92 -3.21 -13.14
CA THR A 15 12.18 -2.69 -13.65
C THR A 15 12.87 -1.93 -12.51
N PHE A 16 14.02 -2.43 -12.07
CA PHE A 16 14.85 -1.72 -11.09
C PHE A 16 15.12 -0.30 -11.62
N GLY A 17 14.86 0.71 -10.79
CA GLY A 17 15.05 2.12 -11.13
C GLY A 17 13.80 2.89 -11.55
N SER A 18 12.61 2.27 -11.59
CA SER A 18 11.34 2.98 -11.83
C SER A 18 10.56 3.21 -10.53
N TRP A 19 10.02 4.42 -10.36
CA TRP A 19 9.13 4.74 -9.23
C TRP A 19 7.82 3.96 -9.33
N ILE A 20 7.36 3.44 -8.19
CA ILE A 20 6.05 2.79 -8.07
C ILE A 20 5.27 3.47 -6.95
N HIS A 21 4.03 3.85 -7.24
CA HIS A 21 3.10 4.33 -6.23
C HIS A 21 2.26 3.17 -5.68
N TYR A 22 2.50 2.80 -4.42
CA TYR A 22 1.71 1.80 -3.70
C TYR A 22 0.73 2.45 -2.73
N VAL A 23 -0.52 1.96 -2.72
CA VAL A 23 -1.53 2.38 -1.72
C VAL A 23 -2.21 1.16 -1.12
N GLY A 24 -2.19 1.06 0.20
CA GLY A 24 -3.00 0.11 0.97
C GLY A 24 -4.21 0.81 1.59
N THR A 25 -5.40 0.22 1.49
CA THR A 25 -6.60 0.72 2.16
C THR A 25 -7.30 -0.38 2.93
N TYR A 26 -7.94 -0.02 4.03
CA TYR A 26 -8.77 -0.91 4.82
C TYR A 26 -10.06 -0.20 5.25
N ASP A 27 -11.21 -0.75 4.88
CA ASP A 27 -12.54 -0.15 5.12
C ASP A 27 -13.27 -0.71 6.34
N GLY A 28 -12.58 -1.47 7.20
CA GLY A 28 -13.18 -2.21 8.31
C GLY A 28 -13.60 -3.64 7.95
N SER A 29 -13.57 -4.04 6.68
CA SER A 29 -13.92 -5.39 6.23
C SER A 29 -12.97 -5.95 5.16
N VAL A 30 -12.46 -5.12 4.27
CA VAL A 30 -11.67 -5.53 3.10
C VAL A 30 -10.39 -4.72 3.06
N MET A 31 -9.26 -5.42 2.96
CA MET A 31 -7.97 -4.82 2.64
C MET A 31 -7.76 -4.80 1.13
N ARG A 32 -7.35 -3.66 0.59
CA ARG A 32 -7.04 -3.49 -0.85
C ARG A 32 -5.63 -2.96 -1.02
N LEU A 33 -4.97 -3.42 -2.08
CA LEU A 33 -3.65 -2.96 -2.51
C LEU A 33 -3.73 -2.45 -3.95
N TYR A 34 -3.19 -1.27 -4.17
CA TYR A 34 -3.13 -0.60 -5.46
C TYR A 34 -1.67 -0.39 -5.87
N ARG A 35 -1.36 -0.54 -7.16
CA ARG A 35 -0.08 -0.22 -7.78
C ARG A 35 -0.34 0.74 -8.93
N ASN A 36 0.33 1.89 -8.95
CA ASN A 36 0.19 2.91 -9.99
C ASN A 36 -1.29 3.32 -10.23
N GLY A 37 -2.04 3.39 -9.14
CA GLY A 37 -3.45 3.76 -9.13
C GLY A 37 -4.43 2.64 -9.48
N ASP A 38 -3.96 1.46 -9.90
CA ASP A 38 -4.81 0.33 -10.27
C ASP A 38 -4.89 -0.71 -9.14
N LEU A 39 -6.08 -1.26 -8.91
CA LEU A 39 -6.31 -2.29 -7.89
C LEU A 39 -5.65 -3.59 -8.31
N ILE A 40 -4.70 -4.08 -7.52
CA ILE A 40 -3.99 -5.34 -7.78
C ILE A 40 -4.36 -6.46 -6.80
N SER A 41 -4.96 -6.12 -5.65
CA SER A 41 -5.46 -7.12 -4.69
C SER A 41 -6.59 -6.58 -3.84
N ALA A 42 -7.59 -7.42 -3.56
CA ALA A 42 -8.67 -7.14 -2.62
C ALA A 42 -8.98 -8.41 -1.80
N ASN A 43 -8.83 -8.32 -0.48
CA ASN A 43 -8.98 -9.46 0.43
C ASN A 43 -9.99 -9.12 1.54
N PRO A 44 -11.12 -9.85 1.63
CA PRO A 44 -11.99 -9.78 2.79
C PRO A 44 -11.25 -10.34 4.01
N VAL A 45 -11.10 -9.51 5.04
CA VAL A 45 -10.42 -9.88 6.29
C VAL A 45 -11.28 -9.66 7.52
N GLY A 46 -12.46 -9.04 7.37
CA GLY A 46 -13.34 -8.68 8.48
C GLY A 46 -12.74 -7.58 9.35
N ALA A 47 -13.30 -7.41 10.54
CA ALA A 47 -12.81 -6.44 11.52
C ALA A 47 -11.44 -6.89 12.07
N LEU A 48 -10.43 -6.05 11.90
CA LEU A 48 -9.11 -6.27 12.48
C LEU A 48 -9.12 -5.82 13.94
N SER A 49 -8.71 -6.72 14.84
CA SER A 49 -8.39 -6.33 16.22
C SER A 49 -7.01 -5.70 16.21
N VAL A 50 -6.95 -4.38 16.07
CA VAL A 50 -5.70 -3.64 16.24
C VAL A 50 -5.52 -3.38 17.74
N PRO A 51 -4.51 -3.97 18.40
CA PRO A 51 -4.30 -3.70 19.80
C PRO A 51 -4.08 -2.20 20.01
N ALA A 52 -4.79 -1.61 20.98
CA ALA A 52 -4.74 -0.18 21.30
C ALA A 52 -3.39 0.31 21.85
N ALA A 53 -2.33 -0.49 21.77
CA ALA A 53 -1.02 -0.15 22.29
C ALA A 53 -0.23 0.66 21.24
N ALA A 54 0.56 1.61 21.72
CA ALA A 54 1.51 2.40 20.96
C ALA A 54 2.60 1.51 20.32
N VAL A 55 2.23 0.77 19.27
CA VAL A 55 3.17 0.01 18.45
C VAL A 55 3.84 1.01 17.51
N PRO A 56 5.18 1.11 17.53
CA PRO A 56 5.89 1.98 16.60
C PRO A 56 5.61 1.54 15.15
N LEU A 57 5.23 2.49 14.31
CA LEU A 57 5.13 2.30 12.87
C LEU A 57 6.52 2.51 12.27
N TYR A 58 7.13 1.43 11.80
CA TYR A 58 8.39 1.49 11.06
C TYR A 58 8.10 1.52 9.55
N ILE A 59 8.75 2.45 8.85
CA ILE A 59 8.63 2.61 7.40
C ILE A 59 10.03 2.52 6.81
N GLY A 60 10.20 1.68 5.79
CA GLY A 60 11.49 1.48 5.13
C GLY A 60 12.52 0.67 5.92
N GLN A 61 12.15 0.04 7.04
CA GLN A 61 13.08 -0.79 7.81
C GLN A 61 13.55 -2.00 6.98
N GLY A 62 14.83 -2.02 6.60
CA GLY A 62 15.41 -3.05 5.73
C GLY A 62 15.10 -2.89 4.25
N PHE A 63 14.44 -1.80 3.83
CA PHE A 63 14.20 -1.48 2.43
C PHE A 63 15.46 -0.92 1.77
N GLN A 64 15.81 -1.44 0.59
CA GLN A 64 16.92 -0.95 -0.23
C GLN A 64 16.34 -0.26 -1.48
N GLY A 65 16.16 1.04 -1.39
CA GLY A 65 15.58 1.90 -2.43
C GLY A 65 15.17 3.24 -1.87
N ASP A 66 14.69 4.12 -2.73
CA ASP A 66 14.21 5.44 -2.34
C ASP A 66 12.70 5.40 -2.00
N LEU A 67 12.31 6.18 -1.00
CA LEU A 67 10.91 6.40 -0.63
C LEU A 67 10.62 7.90 -0.74
N ASP A 68 9.49 8.25 -1.32
CA ASP A 68 9.03 9.63 -1.44
C ASP A 68 7.50 9.69 -1.22
N GLU A 69 6.99 10.88 -0.89
CA GLU A 69 5.55 11.20 -0.82
C GLU A 69 4.73 10.30 0.12
N LEU A 70 5.31 9.94 1.28
CA LEU A 70 4.64 9.15 2.30
C LEU A 70 3.43 9.90 2.91
N ARG A 71 2.26 9.27 2.87
CA ARG A 71 0.99 9.81 3.39
C ARG A 71 0.23 8.75 4.18
N ILE A 72 -0.38 9.13 5.30
CA ILE A 72 -1.23 8.27 6.14
C ILE A 72 -2.59 8.97 6.33
N TYR A 73 -3.67 8.20 6.20
CA TYR A 73 -5.04 8.69 6.34
C TYR A 73 -5.77 7.91 7.42
N ASP A 74 -6.69 8.57 8.13
CA ASP A 74 -7.59 7.98 9.13
C ASP A 74 -8.83 7.31 8.51
N ARG A 75 -8.92 7.31 7.17
CA ARG A 75 -10.01 6.74 6.39
C ARG A 75 -9.49 5.95 5.20
N ALA A 76 -10.30 5.01 4.72
CA ALA A 76 -10.06 4.38 3.42
C ALA A 76 -10.25 5.42 2.30
N LEU A 77 -9.28 5.47 1.39
CA LEU A 77 -9.44 6.20 0.12
C LEU A 77 -10.19 5.32 -0.89
N ASP A 78 -10.99 5.95 -1.73
CA ASP A 78 -11.62 5.25 -2.87
C ASP A 78 -10.66 5.17 -4.08
N ALA A 79 -11.03 4.36 -5.07
CA ALA A 79 -10.20 4.15 -6.26
C ALA A 79 -9.94 5.43 -7.07
N ILE A 80 -10.88 6.39 -7.09
CA ILE A 80 -10.75 7.65 -7.82
C ILE A 80 -9.71 8.53 -7.12
N GLN A 81 -9.79 8.64 -5.80
CA GLN A 81 -8.82 9.37 -4.97
C GLN A 81 -7.41 8.81 -5.15
N ILE A 82 -7.28 7.48 -5.16
CA ILE A 82 -5.99 6.81 -5.35
C ILE A 82 -5.43 7.06 -6.75
N LYS A 83 -6.27 7.00 -7.80
CA LYS A 83 -5.86 7.31 -9.17
C LYS A 83 -5.42 8.77 -9.30
N ALA A 84 -6.14 9.70 -8.66
CA ALA A 84 -5.79 11.11 -8.65
C ALA A 84 -4.45 11.38 -7.93
N LEU A 85 -4.17 10.69 -6.81
CA LEU A 85 -2.87 10.77 -6.15
C LEU A 85 -1.74 10.31 -7.07
N PHE A 86 -1.91 9.15 -7.72
CA PHE A 86 -0.92 8.63 -8.67
C PHE A 86 -0.63 9.61 -9.80
N LEU A 87 -1.67 10.23 -10.39
CA LEU A 87 -1.51 11.18 -11.50
C LEU A 87 -0.89 12.52 -11.08
N LYS A 88 -0.90 12.84 -9.79
CA LYS A 88 -0.30 14.07 -9.26
C LYS A 88 1.21 13.93 -9.04
N ASP A 89 1.69 12.72 -8.81
CA ASP A 89 3.09 12.47 -8.50
C ASP A 89 3.92 12.50 -9.82
N PRO A 90 4.86 13.44 -9.99
CA PRO A 90 5.49 13.75 -11.28
C PRO A 90 6.39 12.64 -11.85
N TYR A 91 6.64 11.58 -11.07
CA TYR A 91 7.46 10.43 -11.48
C TYR A 91 6.62 9.27 -12.06
N SER A 92 5.30 9.45 -12.17
CA SER A 92 4.34 8.43 -12.65
C SER A 92 4.29 8.26 -14.17
N ALA A 93 4.82 9.22 -14.92
CA ALA A 93 4.93 9.19 -16.37
C ALA A 93 6.41 9.12 -16.72
N GLY A 94 6.82 8.04 -17.38
CA GLY A 94 8.23 7.68 -17.57
C GLY A 94 9.12 8.82 -18.08
N GLY A 95 10.37 8.81 -17.59
CA GLY A 95 11.50 9.33 -18.37
C GLY A 95 11.79 8.44 -19.56
#